data_AF-A0A2M8GNJ5-F1
#
_entry.id   AF-A0A2M8GNJ5-F1
#
_cell.length_a   1.000
_cell.length_b   1.000
_cell.length_c   1.000
_cell.angle_alpha   90.00
_cell.angle_beta   90.00
_cell.angle_gamma   90.00
#
_symmetry.space_group_name_H-M   'P 1'
#
loop_
_entity.id
_entity.type
_entity.pdbx_description
1 polymer ?
#
loop_
_entity_poly.entity_id
_entity_poly.type
_entity_poly.pdbx_seq_one_letter_code
_entity_poly.pdbx_strand_id
1 'polypeptide(L)'
;MCPPAAPPKLSARTIPMKSELKRKKRKNFKELSYFSLTYLIAQNMLYFFLEIHMEKQVNIGGQNAQQIVQNPVNQPSSIPEKPKVSYLLIGMILVYSVLVGYGGYYFGKQSSKNTTEPKQSQTPPSPSPNEKNGDINWKTYENIQYSLKFDYPQNYIVSTNSDCSGLINNQSACLLALGINPSDSGYSPKAYFWLLRGINSVNIPGQVSSINFNSQKRAWVLNQSVPPAEALPVWEHTKSGQEVIKSSNGGSHGSSYYYIIPNYKNDEVAIFSIPQSYRLRCDNFIDDKSKEVDCNNFYKSIIDKYNGGNTTTDTWLPDNYLSSIYSNAENMIKSYKIVDSVK
;
A
#
# COMPACT_ATOMS: atom_id res chain seq x y z
N MET A 1 60.07 45.81 26.78
CA MET A 1 58.66 45.37 26.96
C MET A 1 57.80 46.27 26.09
N CYS A 2 57.36 45.78 24.93
CA CYS A 2 56.45 46.51 24.03
C CYS A 2 55.01 46.07 24.30
N PRO A 3 54.02 46.97 24.28
CA PRO A 3 52.63 46.59 24.45
C PRO A 3 52.06 45.98 23.15
N PRO A 4 51.08 45.06 23.24
CA PRO A 4 50.50 44.41 22.07
C PRO A 4 49.52 45.33 21.34
N ALA A 5 49.51 45.21 20.00
CA ALA A 5 48.67 45.96 19.09
C ALA A 5 47.19 45.56 19.17
N ALA A 6 46.30 46.55 19.05
CA ALA A 6 44.86 46.37 19.09
C ALA A 6 44.29 45.80 17.77
N PRO A 7 43.23 44.95 17.83
CA PRO A 7 42.63 44.35 16.64
C PRO A 7 41.69 45.32 15.88
N PRO A 8 41.51 45.13 14.55
CA PRO A 8 40.73 46.03 13.71
C PRO A 8 39.21 45.82 13.85
N LYS A 9 38.47 46.94 13.83
CA LYS A 9 37.00 46.97 13.87
C LYS A 9 36.40 46.51 12.54
N LEU A 10 35.57 45.46 12.59
CA LEU A 10 34.73 45.03 11.48
C LEU A 10 33.54 45.99 11.31
N SER A 11 33.41 46.55 10.10
CA SER A 11 32.29 47.39 9.67
C SER A 11 31.19 46.53 9.05
N ALA A 12 30.05 46.39 9.73
CA ALA A 12 28.88 45.70 9.22
C ALA A 12 28.16 46.54 8.15
N ARG A 13 27.99 45.97 6.95
CA ARG A 13 27.30 46.58 5.81
C ARG A 13 25.87 46.03 5.72
N THR A 14 24.89 46.86 6.08
CA THR A 14 23.47 46.54 5.99
C THR A 14 22.98 46.66 4.54
N ILE A 15 22.40 45.59 3.98
CA ILE A 15 21.75 45.58 2.67
C ILE A 15 20.22 45.63 2.89
N PRO A 16 19.48 46.58 2.30
CA PRO A 16 18.03 46.62 2.42
C PRO A 16 17.39 45.64 1.43
N MET A 17 16.58 44.72 1.95
CA MET A 17 15.81 43.75 1.16
C MET A 17 14.46 44.37 0.78
N LYS A 18 14.28 44.68 -0.52
CA LYS A 18 12.99 45.09 -1.09
C LYS A 18 12.05 43.89 -1.15
N SER A 19 11.00 43.89 -0.33
CA SER A 19 9.87 42.96 -0.43
C SER A 19 8.79 43.53 -1.34
N GLU A 20 8.76 43.10 -2.61
CA GLU A 20 7.62 43.37 -3.50
C GLU A 20 6.55 42.27 -3.41
N LEU A 21 5.34 42.75 -3.14
CA LEU A 21 4.06 42.07 -3.17
C LEU A 21 3.82 41.29 -4.47
N LYS A 22 3.56 39.98 -4.38
CA LYS A 22 2.76 39.25 -5.39
C LYS A 22 1.53 38.63 -4.75
N ARG A 23 0.49 39.44 -4.64
CA ARG A 23 -0.88 39.05 -4.27
C ARG A 23 -1.68 38.81 -5.56
N LYS A 24 -1.62 37.60 -6.14
CA LYS A 24 -2.56 37.18 -7.20
C LYS A 24 -2.71 35.65 -7.23
N LYS A 25 -3.97 35.20 -7.33
CA LYS A 25 -4.50 33.82 -7.35
C LYS A 25 -4.79 33.15 -6.00
N ARG A 26 -5.86 33.60 -5.32
CA ARG A 26 -6.67 32.78 -4.39
C ARG A 26 -8.16 32.92 -4.73
N LYS A 27 -8.59 32.44 -5.90
CA LYS A 27 -10.04 32.42 -6.23
C LYS A 27 -10.62 31.06 -6.64
N ASN A 28 -9.82 29.99 -6.79
CA ASN A 28 -10.34 28.68 -7.25
C ASN A 28 -10.23 27.51 -6.25
N PHE A 29 -9.82 27.74 -5.00
CA PHE A 29 -9.64 26.64 -4.03
C PHE A 29 -10.95 26.17 -3.35
N LYS A 30 -11.99 27.01 -3.32
CA LYS A 30 -13.27 26.66 -2.66
C LYS A 30 -14.11 25.67 -3.48
N GLU A 31 -14.03 25.72 -4.81
CA GLU A 31 -14.80 24.84 -5.70
C GLU A 31 -14.31 23.38 -5.65
N LEU A 32 -12.98 23.17 -5.61
CA LEU A 32 -12.38 21.83 -5.51
C LEU A 32 -12.64 21.16 -4.15
N SER A 33 -12.70 21.94 -3.07
CA SER A 33 -13.06 21.45 -1.75
C SER A 33 -14.51 20.96 -1.69
N TYR A 34 -15.43 21.61 -2.42
CA TYR A 34 -16.83 21.23 -2.43
C TYR A 34 -17.07 19.92 -3.16
N PHE A 35 -16.34 19.69 -4.26
CA PHE A 35 -16.46 18.48 -5.08
C PHE A 35 -15.95 17.21 -4.36
N SER A 36 -14.89 17.34 -3.55
CA SER A 36 -14.37 16.22 -2.76
C SER A 36 -15.28 15.88 -1.56
N LEU A 37 -15.90 16.88 -0.94
CA LEU A 37 -16.77 16.67 0.22
C LEU A 37 -18.10 16.02 -0.17
N THR A 38 -18.71 16.42 -1.29
CA THR A 38 -19.94 15.77 -1.79
C THR A 38 -19.71 14.33 -2.21
N TYR A 39 -18.56 14.01 -2.80
CA TYR A 39 -18.18 12.64 -3.15
C TYR A 39 -18.02 11.74 -1.90
N LEU A 40 -17.37 12.25 -0.85
CA LEU A 40 -17.19 11.53 0.41
C LEU A 40 -18.52 11.30 1.15
N ILE A 41 -19.41 12.31 1.15
CA ILE A 41 -20.77 12.20 1.71
C ILE A 41 -21.58 11.16 0.94
N ALA A 42 -21.48 11.14 -0.39
CA ALA A 42 -22.19 10.16 -1.23
C ALA A 42 -21.70 8.72 -0.99
N GLN A 43 -20.38 8.50 -0.86
CA GLN A 43 -19.84 7.18 -0.53
C GLN A 43 -20.30 6.70 0.85
N ASN A 44 -20.23 7.55 1.88
CA ASN A 44 -20.65 7.18 3.23
C ASN A 44 -22.16 6.88 3.32
N MET A 45 -23.00 7.61 2.57
CA MET A 45 -24.43 7.31 2.51
C MET A 45 -24.74 5.98 1.79
N LEU A 46 -23.97 5.62 0.75
CA LEU A 46 -24.15 4.35 0.05
C LEU A 46 -23.77 3.15 0.93
N TYR A 47 -22.69 3.28 1.72
CA TYR A 47 -22.30 2.26 2.70
C TYR A 47 -23.37 2.08 3.79
N PHE A 48 -23.86 3.18 4.38
CA PHE A 48 -24.94 3.13 5.38
C PHE A 48 -26.23 2.51 4.84
N PHE A 49 -26.56 2.80 3.58
CA PHE A 49 -27.77 2.25 2.94
C PHE A 49 -27.67 0.74 2.71
N LEU A 50 -26.50 0.24 2.29
CA LEU A 50 -26.25 -1.19 2.12
C LEU A 50 -26.29 -1.95 3.47
N GLU A 51 -25.71 -1.37 4.51
CA GLU A 51 -25.69 -1.99 5.85
C GLU A 51 -27.09 -2.10 6.47
N ILE A 52 -27.89 -1.03 6.43
CA ILE A 52 -29.28 -1.04 6.95
C ILE A 52 -30.18 -2.04 6.20
N HIS A 53 -29.96 -2.22 4.89
CA HIS A 53 -30.81 -3.11 4.09
C HIS A 53 -30.40 -4.58 4.18
N MET A 54 -29.13 -4.89 4.46
CA MET A 54 -28.69 -6.28 4.66
C MET A 54 -29.04 -6.80 6.06
N GLU A 55 -28.99 -5.96 7.10
CA GLU A 55 -29.35 -6.36 8.47
C GLU A 55 -30.83 -6.77 8.60
N LYS A 56 -31.72 -6.15 7.81
CA LYS A 56 -33.16 -6.48 7.79
C LYS A 56 -33.50 -7.80 7.10
N GLN A 57 -32.58 -8.42 6.36
CA GLN A 57 -32.84 -9.70 5.67
C GLN A 57 -32.34 -10.94 6.43
N VAL A 58 -31.52 -10.78 7.48
CA VAL A 58 -30.96 -11.91 8.25
C VAL A 58 -31.91 -12.45 9.32
N ASN A 59 -33.02 -11.76 9.62
CA ASN A 59 -33.96 -12.15 10.69
C ASN A 59 -35.26 -12.81 10.22
N ILE A 60 -35.36 -13.26 8.96
CA ILE A 60 -36.59 -13.87 8.39
C ILE A 60 -36.49 -15.41 8.26
N GLY A 61 -35.33 -16.01 8.57
CA GLY A 61 -35.12 -17.46 8.45
C GLY A 61 -34.97 -18.19 9.78
N GLY A 62 -36.03 -18.29 10.60
CA GLY A 62 -35.90 -19.01 11.87
C GLY A 62 -37.12 -19.09 12.78
N GLN A 63 -38.34 -19.29 12.27
CA GLN A 63 -39.46 -19.75 13.12
C GLN A 63 -40.32 -20.78 12.40
N ASN A 64 -40.02 -22.06 12.64
CA ASN A 64 -40.97 -23.17 12.57
C ASN A 64 -40.42 -24.35 13.37
N ALA A 65 -40.92 -24.51 14.60
CA ALA A 65 -41.35 -25.78 15.21
C ALA A 65 -41.43 -25.62 16.74
N GLN A 66 -42.62 -25.31 17.26
CA GLN A 66 -43.26 -26.11 18.31
C GLN A 66 -44.66 -25.56 18.61
N GLN A 67 -45.62 -26.42 18.37
CA GLN A 67 -47.05 -26.26 18.60
C GLN A 67 -47.32 -26.56 20.08
N ILE A 68 -47.63 -25.55 20.89
CA ILE A 68 -48.27 -25.74 22.19
C ILE A 68 -49.54 -24.89 22.21
N VAL A 69 -50.65 -25.61 22.38
CA VAL A 69 -52.04 -25.16 22.46
C VAL A 69 -52.21 -24.21 23.64
N GLN A 70 -52.48 -22.92 23.41
CA GLN A 70 -53.25 -22.05 24.32
C GLN A 70 -54.06 -20.96 23.58
N ASN A 71 -55.18 -20.61 24.20
CA ASN A 71 -56.33 -19.79 23.76
C ASN A 71 -56.01 -18.43 23.10
N PRO A 72 -56.92 -17.90 22.24
CA PRO A 72 -56.73 -16.64 21.55
C PRO A 72 -57.17 -15.45 22.42
N VAL A 73 -56.25 -14.51 22.66
CA VAL A 73 -56.58 -13.14 23.05
C VAL A 73 -56.36 -12.27 21.82
N ASN A 74 -57.45 -11.71 21.29
CA ASN A 74 -57.47 -10.79 20.16
C ASN A 74 -56.64 -9.55 20.49
N GLN A 75 -55.45 -9.44 19.90
CA GLN A 75 -54.71 -8.18 19.86
C GLN A 75 -54.63 -7.72 18.40
N PRO A 76 -55.09 -6.49 18.08
CA PRO A 76 -55.08 -6.01 16.70
C PRO A 76 -53.65 -5.83 16.19
N SER A 77 -53.32 -6.58 15.15
CA SER A 77 -52.05 -6.49 14.43
C SER A 77 -52.02 -5.17 13.64
N SER A 78 -51.06 -4.29 13.95
CA SER A 78 -50.81 -3.09 13.17
C SER A 78 -50.21 -3.51 11.82
N ILE A 79 -51.02 -3.46 10.77
CA ILE A 79 -50.62 -3.72 9.39
C ILE A 79 -49.47 -2.77 9.03
N PRO A 80 -48.27 -3.28 8.72
CA PRO A 80 -47.16 -2.44 8.27
C PRO A 80 -47.55 -1.79 6.94
N GLU A 81 -47.66 -0.46 6.92
CA GLU A 81 -47.90 0.29 5.68
C GLU A 81 -46.73 0.06 4.72
N LYS A 82 -46.99 -0.75 3.69
CA LYS A 82 -46.06 -1.06 2.62
C LYS A 82 -45.68 0.26 1.91
N PRO A 83 -44.39 0.64 1.86
CA PRO A 83 -43.99 1.86 1.18
C PRO A 83 -44.33 1.72 -0.31
N LYS A 84 -45.20 2.61 -0.80
CA LYS A 84 -45.60 2.74 -2.22
C LYS A 84 -44.46 3.36 -3.03
N VAL A 85 -43.29 2.73 -3.05
CA VAL A 85 -42.24 3.14 -3.98
C VAL A 85 -42.63 2.61 -5.35
N SER A 86 -43.03 3.51 -6.25
CA SER A 86 -43.45 3.14 -7.59
C SER A 86 -42.26 2.54 -8.34
N TYR A 87 -42.32 1.24 -8.65
CA TYR A 87 -41.30 0.52 -9.45
C TYR A 87 -41.03 1.22 -10.80
N LEU A 88 -41.98 2.02 -11.28
CA LEU A 88 -41.83 2.84 -12.48
C LEU A 88 -40.74 3.92 -12.32
N LEU A 89 -40.62 4.54 -11.14
CA LEU A 89 -39.58 5.54 -10.86
C LEU A 89 -38.17 4.91 -10.90
N ILE A 90 -38.04 3.70 -10.34
CA ILE A 90 -36.77 2.94 -10.33
C ILE A 90 -36.37 2.56 -11.76
N GLY A 91 -37.34 2.15 -12.58
CA GLY A 91 -37.12 1.85 -14.00
C GLY A 91 -36.61 3.06 -14.80
N MET A 92 -37.18 4.24 -14.57
CA MET A 92 -36.75 5.47 -15.25
C MET A 92 -35.31 5.88 -14.89
N ILE A 93 -34.90 5.71 -13.64
CA ILE A 93 -33.54 6.01 -13.19
C ILE A 93 -32.51 5.08 -13.86
N LEU A 94 -32.83 3.79 -14.00
CA LEU A 94 -31.95 2.83 -14.68
C LEU A 94 -31.78 3.15 -16.16
N VAL A 95 -32.88 3.47 -16.87
CA VAL A 95 -32.82 3.84 -18.29
C VAL A 95 -32.02 5.12 -18.49
N TYR A 96 -32.20 6.13 -17.64
CA TYR A 96 -31.45 7.38 -17.71
C TYR A 96 -29.95 7.17 -17.50
N SER A 97 -29.57 6.28 -16.57
CA SER A 97 -28.17 5.95 -16.28
C SER A 97 -27.46 5.32 -17.48
N VAL A 98 -28.14 4.44 -18.23
CA VAL A 98 -27.60 3.82 -19.45
C VAL A 98 -27.42 4.86 -20.56
N LEU A 99 -28.38 5.77 -20.74
CA LEU A 99 -28.30 6.83 -21.77
C LEU A 99 -27.15 7.81 -21.50
N VAL A 100 -26.95 8.22 -20.24
CA VAL A 100 -25.84 9.12 -19.87
C VAL A 100 -24.49 8.41 -20.01
N GLY A 101 -24.40 7.14 -19.62
CA GLY A 101 -23.17 6.34 -19.77
C GLY A 101 -22.75 6.16 -21.23
N TYR A 102 -23.69 5.80 -22.12
CA TYR A 102 -23.41 5.65 -23.55
C TYR A 102 -23.10 6.99 -24.23
N GLY A 103 -23.84 8.06 -23.89
CA GLY A 103 -23.60 9.40 -24.44
C GLY A 103 -22.22 9.96 -24.06
N GLY A 104 -21.82 9.79 -22.79
CA GLY A 104 -20.52 10.23 -22.29
C GLY A 104 -19.33 9.51 -22.96
N TYR A 105 -19.46 8.21 -23.22
CA TYR A 105 -18.40 7.42 -23.86
C TYR A 105 -18.11 7.88 -25.31
N TYR A 106 -19.15 8.17 -26.09
CA TYR A 106 -18.97 8.61 -27.48
C TYR A 106 -18.46 10.05 -27.60
N PHE A 107 -18.91 10.95 -26.73
CA PHE A 107 -18.43 12.34 -26.72
C PHE A 107 -16.99 12.47 -26.21
N GLY A 108 -16.57 11.61 -25.27
CA GLY A 108 -15.20 11.61 -24.74
C GLY A 108 -14.15 11.14 -25.74
N LYS A 109 -14.53 10.33 -26.74
CA LYS A 109 -13.58 9.75 -27.71
C LYS A 109 -13.21 10.69 -28.87
N GLN A 110 -13.87 11.85 -29.01
CA GLN A 110 -13.68 12.74 -30.16
C GLN A 110 -12.54 13.77 -30.00
N SER A 111 -11.83 13.81 -28.87
CA SER A 111 -10.76 14.80 -28.64
C SER A 111 -9.40 14.14 -28.39
N SER A 112 -8.78 13.62 -29.45
CA SER A 112 -7.32 13.62 -29.63
C SER A 112 -6.95 13.04 -31.00
N LYS A 113 -6.95 13.91 -32.02
CA LYS A 113 -6.13 13.71 -33.22
C LYS A 113 -5.56 15.06 -33.60
N ASN A 114 -4.33 15.32 -33.15
CA ASN A 114 -3.38 16.19 -33.82
C ASN A 114 -1.96 15.81 -33.39
N THR A 115 -1.05 15.93 -34.36
CA THR A 115 0.41 16.02 -34.23
C THR A 115 1.16 14.70 -34.48
N THR A 116 1.52 14.41 -35.74
CA THR A 116 2.71 14.87 -36.51
C THR A 116 3.90 13.92 -36.33
N GLU A 117 4.23 13.21 -37.41
CA GLU A 117 5.50 12.50 -37.62
C GLU A 117 6.72 13.43 -37.45
N PRO A 118 7.81 12.92 -36.87
CA PRO A 118 9.14 13.34 -37.27
C PRO A 118 9.93 12.18 -37.87
N LYS A 119 10.50 12.47 -39.03
CA LYS A 119 11.48 11.69 -39.79
C LYS A 119 12.89 12.17 -39.41
N GLN A 120 13.73 11.36 -38.76
CA GLN A 120 15.20 11.47 -38.79
C GLN A 120 15.85 10.22 -38.17
N SER A 121 16.53 9.38 -38.94
CA SER A 121 17.97 9.35 -39.28
C SER A 121 18.85 8.65 -38.24
N GLN A 122 19.62 7.68 -38.73
CA GLN A 122 20.47 6.76 -37.98
C GLN A 122 21.87 7.34 -37.73
N THR A 123 22.57 6.73 -36.75
CA THR A 123 24.00 6.81 -36.33
C THR A 123 24.38 7.85 -35.27
N PRO A 124 25.32 7.59 -34.32
CA PRO A 124 25.81 6.35 -33.67
C PRO A 124 25.48 6.30 -32.14
N PRO A 125 25.65 5.15 -31.45
CA PRO A 125 25.38 5.05 -30.01
C PRO A 125 26.40 5.85 -29.17
N SER A 126 25.87 6.81 -28.42
CA SER A 126 26.57 7.45 -27.30
C SER A 126 26.65 6.47 -26.12
N PRO A 127 27.79 6.35 -25.43
CA PRO A 127 27.95 5.41 -24.33
C PRO A 127 27.00 5.78 -23.19
N SER A 128 25.95 4.96 -23.03
CA SER A 128 25.22 4.84 -21.78
C SER A 128 26.22 4.49 -20.67
N PRO A 129 26.13 5.10 -19.48
CA PRO A 129 26.95 4.66 -18.36
C PRO A 129 26.59 3.20 -18.07
N ASN A 130 27.49 2.30 -18.45
CA ASN A 130 27.56 0.96 -17.90
C ASN A 130 27.63 1.15 -16.38
N GLU A 131 26.49 0.95 -15.72
CA GLU A 131 26.41 0.58 -14.33
C GLU A 131 27.21 -0.71 -14.24
N LYS A 132 28.49 -0.56 -13.87
CA LYS A 132 29.37 -1.68 -13.61
C LYS A 132 28.61 -2.59 -12.66
N ASN A 133 28.43 -3.83 -13.09
CA ASN A 133 28.01 -4.96 -12.29
C ASN A 133 29.03 -5.12 -11.16
N GLY A 134 28.92 -4.26 -10.15
CA GLY A 134 29.73 -4.31 -8.95
C GLY A 134 29.23 -5.51 -8.19
N ASP A 135 30.11 -6.47 -7.93
CA ASP A 135 29.83 -7.59 -7.06
C ASP A 135 29.08 -7.10 -5.83
N ILE A 136 27.80 -7.43 -5.76
CA ILE A 136 26.97 -7.09 -4.62
C ILE A 136 27.56 -7.88 -3.47
N ASN A 137 28.26 -7.21 -2.57
CA ASN A 137 28.67 -7.85 -1.33
C ASN A 137 27.41 -8.18 -0.54
N TRP A 138 27.23 -9.46 -0.21
CA TRP A 138 26.09 -9.96 0.57
C TRP A 138 26.50 -10.13 2.03
N LYS A 139 25.58 -9.82 2.94
CA LYS A 139 25.63 -10.20 4.36
C LYS A 139 24.64 -11.32 4.60
N THR A 140 24.87 -12.10 5.66
CA THR A 140 23.91 -13.08 6.13
C THR A 140 23.31 -12.61 7.46
N TYR A 141 21.98 -12.61 7.54
CA TYR A 141 21.27 -12.52 8.81
C TYR A 141 21.09 -13.93 9.33
N GLU A 142 21.44 -14.17 10.59
CA GLU A 142 21.28 -15.46 11.26
C GLU A 142 20.62 -15.24 12.62
N ASN A 143 19.60 -16.02 12.90
CA ASN A 143 18.95 -16.07 14.20
C ASN A 143 19.03 -17.50 14.74
N ILE A 144 19.88 -17.69 15.75
CA ILE A 144 20.15 -19.00 16.36
C ILE A 144 18.93 -19.52 17.12
N GLN A 145 18.16 -18.63 17.77
CA GLN A 145 17.00 -19.02 18.58
C GLN A 145 15.89 -19.67 17.74
N TYR A 146 15.68 -19.18 16.52
CA TYR A 146 14.67 -19.71 15.58
C TYR A 146 15.28 -20.53 14.44
N SER A 147 16.57 -20.83 14.54
CA SER A 147 17.34 -21.61 13.58
C SER A 147 17.07 -21.21 12.13
N LEU A 148 17.21 -19.93 11.80
CA LEU A 148 16.97 -19.42 10.46
C LEU A 148 18.08 -18.49 9.98
N LYS A 149 18.25 -18.42 8.66
CA LYS A 149 19.10 -17.42 8.03
C LYS A 149 18.63 -17.05 6.63
N PHE A 150 19.01 -15.84 6.21
CA PHE A 150 18.86 -15.35 4.85
C PHE A 150 19.95 -14.31 4.55
N ASP A 151 20.31 -14.19 3.28
CA ASP A 151 21.29 -13.24 2.77
C ASP A 151 20.61 -11.94 2.35
N TYR A 152 21.27 -10.80 2.58
CA TYR A 152 20.78 -9.48 2.21
C TYR A 152 21.94 -8.58 1.72
N PRO A 153 21.68 -7.54 0.91
CA PRO A 153 22.74 -6.66 0.41
C PRO A 153 23.52 -5.94 1.53
N GLN A 154 24.84 -5.77 1.38
CA GLN A 154 25.72 -5.11 2.36
C GLN A 154 25.29 -3.68 2.69
N ASN A 155 24.74 -2.96 1.71
CA ASN A 155 24.23 -1.59 1.82
C ASN A 155 22.84 -1.53 2.46
N TYR A 156 22.33 -2.63 2.99
CA TYR A 156 21.10 -2.66 3.78
C TYR A 156 21.42 -2.77 5.27
N ILE A 157 20.49 -2.26 6.07
CA ILE A 157 20.45 -2.35 7.52
C ILE A 157 19.28 -3.26 7.87
N VAL A 158 19.58 -4.31 8.63
CA VAL A 158 18.56 -5.17 9.26
C VAL A 158 18.46 -4.76 10.71
N SER A 159 17.27 -4.32 11.12
CA SER A 159 16.97 -3.90 12.49
C SER A 159 15.84 -4.75 13.05
N THR A 160 15.96 -5.18 14.30
CA THR A 160 14.84 -5.81 15.02
C THR A 160 13.69 -4.83 15.15
N ASN A 161 12.50 -5.27 14.75
CA ASN A 161 11.26 -4.55 14.97
C ASN A 161 10.45 -5.31 16.02
N SER A 162 9.89 -4.63 17.02
CA SER A 162 9.03 -5.27 18.01
C SER A 162 7.60 -5.47 17.51
N ASP A 163 7.25 -4.86 16.38
CA ASP A 163 5.86 -4.73 15.98
C ASP A 163 5.45 -5.68 14.84
N CYS A 164 4.49 -6.55 15.17
CA CYS A 164 3.81 -7.43 14.23
C CYS A 164 2.31 -7.12 14.16
N SER A 165 1.84 -6.08 14.85
CA SER A 165 0.43 -5.71 14.99
C SER A 165 -0.26 -5.41 13.65
N GLY A 166 0.52 -5.02 12.62
CA GLY A 166 -0.01 -4.75 11.28
C GLY A 166 -0.33 -6.01 10.44
N LEU A 167 0.20 -7.19 10.79
CA LEU A 167 0.02 -8.44 10.03
C LEU A 167 -0.67 -9.56 10.79
N ILE A 168 -0.88 -9.36 12.09
CA ILE A 168 -1.34 -10.41 12.97
C ILE A 168 -2.67 -9.98 13.58
N ASN A 169 -3.73 -10.68 13.21
CA ASN A 169 -4.92 -10.77 14.07
C ASN A 169 -4.46 -11.45 15.39
N ASN A 170 -5.00 -11.07 16.55
CA ASN A 170 -4.56 -11.46 17.93
C ASN A 170 -4.30 -12.96 18.24
N GLN A 171 -4.41 -13.87 17.28
CA GLN A 171 -4.31 -15.31 17.43
C GLN A 171 -2.96 -15.92 17.03
N SER A 172 -2.15 -15.27 16.17
CA SER A 172 -0.82 -15.81 15.79
C SER A 172 0.28 -15.32 16.73
N ALA A 173 1.22 -16.17 17.10
CA ALA A 173 2.36 -15.76 17.91
C ALA A 173 3.46 -15.19 17.01
N CYS A 174 3.82 -13.92 17.21
CA CYS A 174 4.97 -13.34 16.52
C CYS A 174 6.26 -13.82 17.16
N LEU A 175 7.07 -14.56 16.39
CA LEU A 175 8.36 -15.05 16.84
C LEU A 175 9.46 -14.04 16.54
N LEU A 176 9.46 -13.45 15.35
CA LEU A 176 10.47 -12.49 14.92
C LEU A 176 9.87 -11.47 13.97
N ALA A 177 10.25 -10.21 14.11
CA ALA A 177 9.97 -9.16 13.14
C ALA A 177 11.22 -8.30 12.91
N LEU A 178 11.52 -8.04 11.64
CA LEU A 178 12.69 -7.29 11.21
C LEU A 178 12.25 -6.21 10.21
N GLY A 179 12.86 -5.03 10.33
CA GLY A 179 12.91 -4.05 9.25
C GLY A 179 14.18 -4.24 8.43
N ILE A 180 14.05 -4.19 7.11
CA ILE A 180 15.13 -4.38 6.14
C ILE A 180 15.14 -3.15 5.23
N ASN A 181 16.15 -2.30 5.38
CA ASN A 181 16.17 -0.98 4.73
C ASN A 181 17.49 -0.72 4.01
N PRO A 182 17.50 -0.01 2.89
CA PRO A 182 18.72 0.57 2.36
C PRO A 182 19.31 1.58 3.36
N SER A 183 20.63 1.63 3.50
CA SER A 183 21.32 2.53 4.43
C SER A 183 21.06 4.02 4.15
N ASP A 184 20.75 4.38 2.90
CA ASP A 184 20.93 5.75 2.41
C ASP A 184 19.68 6.64 2.41
N SER A 185 18.54 6.21 2.98
CA SER A 185 17.38 7.11 3.04
C SER A 185 16.40 6.83 4.18
N GLY A 186 16.25 7.81 5.07
CA GLY A 186 15.22 7.80 6.11
C GLY A 186 13.78 7.88 5.58
N TYR A 187 13.60 8.20 4.30
CA TYR A 187 12.29 8.35 3.66
C TYR A 187 11.95 7.22 2.67
N SER A 188 12.84 6.25 2.45
CA SER A 188 12.49 5.05 1.68
C SER A 188 11.52 4.18 2.46
N PRO A 189 10.53 3.58 1.79
CA PRO A 189 9.68 2.59 2.43
C PRO A 189 10.54 1.40 2.84
N LYS A 190 10.27 0.88 4.03
CA LYS A 190 10.96 -0.26 4.62
C LYS A 190 10.43 -1.57 4.02
N ALA A 191 11.32 -2.49 3.73
CA ALA A 191 10.94 -3.90 3.62
C ALA A 191 10.90 -4.52 5.00
N TYR A 192 10.19 -5.63 5.12
CA TYR A 192 10.02 -6.31 6.39
C TYR A 192 10.13 -7.81 6.23
N PHE A 193 10.56 -8.46 7.31
CA PHE A 193 10.52 -9.91 7.47
C PHE A 193 9.80 -10.24 8.77
N TRP A 194 8.92 -11.23 8.73
CA TRP A 194 8.26 -11.77 9.92
C TRP A 194 8.36 -13.29 9.93
N LEU A 195 8.57 -13.84 11.13
CA LEU A 195 8.38 -15.25 11.43
C LEU A 195 7.22 -15.38 12.43
N LEU A 196 6.19 -16.10 12.03
CA LEU A 196 4.94 -16.27 12.78
C LEU A 196 4.70 -17.74 13.09
N ARG A 197 4.04 -18.03 14.22
CA ARG A 197 3.52 -19.37 14.56
C ARG A 197 1.99 -19.34 14.63
N GLY A 198 1.35 -20.41 14.15
CA GLY A 198 -0.09 -20.51 14.01
C GLY A 198 -0.54 -20.10 12.61
N ILE A 199 -0.17 -20.87 11.58
CA ILE A 199 -0.39 -20.50 10.16
C ILE A 199 -1.87 -20.19 9.88
N ASN A 200 -2.78 -20.96 10.48
CA ASN A 200 -4.24 -20.79 10.32
C ASN A 200 -4.78 -19.42 10.80
N SER A 201 -4.00 -18.69 11.61
CA SER A 201 -4.38 -17.41 12.17
C SER A 201 -3.73 -16.20 11.49
N VAL A 202 -2.86 -16.46 10.50
CA VAL A 202 -2.17 -15.39 9.77
C VAL A 202 -3.10 -14.79 8.73
N ASN A 203 -3.19 -13.48 8.77
CA ASN A 203 -4.03 -12.68 7.90
C ASN A 203 -3.25 -11.44 7.47
N ILE A 204 -2.87 -11.35 6.20
CA ILE A 204 -2.20 -10.18 5.65
C ILE A 204 -3.29 -9.24 5.12
N PRO A 205 -3.65 -8.18 5.85
CA PRO A 205 -4.74 -7.31 5.45
C PRO A 205 -4.34 -6.41 4.29
N GLY A 206 -5.33 -6.01 3.52
CA GLY A 206 -5.23 -4.91 2.57
C GLY A 206 -6.57 -4.24 2.39
N GLN A 207 -6.62 -3.20 1.56
CA GLN A 207 -7.81 -2.36 1.48
C GLN A 207 -9.01 -3.07 0.84
N VAL A 208 -8.76 -3.97 -0.11
CA VAL A 208 -9.80 -4.63 -0.91
C VAL A 208 -9.73 -6.16 -0.87
N SER A 209 -8.69 -6.71 -0.25
CA SER A 209 -8.47 -8.14 -0.15
C SER A 209 -7.62 -8.48 1.07
N SER A 210 -7.68 -9.74 1.50
CA SER A 210 -6.80 -10.29 2.52
C SER A 210 -6.16 -11.58 2.02
N ILE A 211 -4.93 -11.86 2.47
CA ILE A 211 -4.26 -13.12 2.21
C ILE A 211 -4.25 -13.91 3.50
N ASN A 212 -4.85 -15.09 3.49
CA ASN A 212 -4.95 -15.95 4.67
C ASN A 212 -4.76 -17.41 4.28
N PHE A 213 -4.39 -18.23 5.24
CA PHE A 213 -4.28 -19.66 5.03
C PHE A 213 -5.66 -20.32 5.14
N ASN A 214 -5.99 -21.18 4.18
CA ASN A 214 -7.18 -22.01 4.21
C ASN A 214 -6.79 -23.42 4.66
N SER A 215 -7.17 -23.78 5.88
CA SER A 215 -6.83 -25.07 6.50
C SER A 215 -7.42 -26.28 5.76
N GLN A 216 -8.61 -26.14 5.18
CA GLN A 216 -9.29 -27.21 4.44
C GLN A 216 -8.58 -27.50 3.12
N LYS A 217 -8.19 -26.45 2.38
CA LYS A 217 -7.45 -26.57 1.12
C LYS A 217 -5.94 -26.78 1.33
N ARG A 218 -5.45 -26.59 2.57
CA ARG A 218 -4.02 -26.51 2.93
C ARG A 218 -3.25 -25.57 1.99
N ALA A 219 -3.86 -24.44 1.66
CA ALA A 219 -3.33 -23.49 0.69
C ALA A 219 -3.55 -22.06 1.17
N TRP A 220 -2.64 -21.17 0.80
CA TRP A 220 -2.85 -19.73 0.94
C TRP A 220 -3.86 -19.27 -0.09
N VAL A 221 -4.81 -18.43 0.32
CA VAL A 221 -5.87 -17.92 -0.54
C VAL A 221 -5.89 -16.41 -0.51
N LEU A 222 -6.28 -15.82 -1.64
CA LEU A 222 -6.63 -14.41 -1.72
C LEU A 222 -8.15 -14.29 -1.51
N ASN A 223 -8.54 -13.80 -0.35
CA ASN A 223 -9.94 -13.50 -0.05
C ASN A 223 -10.28 -12.10 -0.59
N GLN A 224 -11.13 -12.06 -1.61
CA GLN A 224 -11.71 -10.83 -2.15
C GLN A 224 -13.21 -10.77 -1.82
N SER A 225 -13.82 -9.59 -1.92
CA SER A 225 -15.25 -9.38 -1.64
C SER A 225 -16.20 -10.18 -2.54
N VAL A 226 -15.70 -10.78 -3.63
CA VAL A 226 -16.48 -11.60 -4.56
C VAL A 226 -15.96 -13.05 -4.52
N PRO A 227 -16.81 -14.04 -4.17
CA PRO A 227 -16.40 -15.44 -4.11
C PRO A 227 -16.19 -16.07 -5.49
N PRO A 228 -15.43 -17.19 -5.58
CA PRO A 228 -14.77 -17.91 -4.48
C PRO A 228 -13.30 -17.52 -4.25
N ALA A 229 -12.82 -17.68 -3.01
CA ALA A 229 -11.41 -17.50 -2.65
C ALA A 229 -10.49 -18.41 -3.49
N GLU A 230 -9.60 -17.78 -4.24
CA GLU A 230 -8.65 -18.44 -5.14
C GLU A 230 -7.38 -18.84 -4.39
N ALA A 231 -6.91 -20.06 -4.62
CA ALA A 231 -5.65 -20.53 -4.06
C ALA A 231 -4.49 -19.84 -4.78
N LEU A 232 -3.57 -19.27 -4.01
CA LEU A 232 -2.37 -18.65 -4.54
C LEU A 232 -1.41 -19.75 -5.02
N PRO A 233 -0.91 -19.66 -6.27
CA PRO A 233 0.02 -20.64 -6.78
C PRO A 233 1.39 -20.51 -6.10
N VAL A 234 2.14 -21.62 -6.09
CA VAL A 234 3.57 -21.58 -5.78
C VAL A 234 4.27 -20.76 -6.87
N TRP A 235 4.96 -19.71 -6.46
CA TRP A 235 5.70 -18.84 -7.35
C TRP A 235 7.07 -19.44 -7.69
N GLU A 236 7.80 -19.89 -6.67
CA GLU A 236 9.11 -20.51 -6.84
C GLU A 236 9.49 -21.33 -5.60
N HIS A 237 10.75 -21.75 -5.50
CA HIS A 237 11.31 -22.38 -4.31
C HIS A 237 12.54 -21.61 -3.83
N THR A 238 12.81 -21.67 -2.53
CA THR A 238 14.09 -21.22 -1.98
C THR A 238 15.21 -22.15 -2.46
N LYS A 239 16.47 -21.75 -2.24
CA LYS A 239 17.65 -22.57 -2.54
C LYS A 239 17.69 -23.88 -1.74
N SER A 240 16.98 -23.96 -0.62
CA SER A 240 16.82 -25.19 0.17
C SER A 240 15.53 -25.95 -0.13
N GLY A 241 14.77 -25.53 -1.16
CA GLY A 241 13.61 -26.27 -1.67
C GLY A 241 12.29 -25.98 -0.97
N GLN A 242 12.20 -24.98 -0.09
CA GLN A 242 10.91 -24.55 0.47
C GLN A 242 10.09 -23.82 -0.58
N GLU A 243 8.79 -24.14 -0.67
CA GLU A 243 7.84 -23.42 -1.52
C GLU A 243 7.77 -21.95 -1.13
N VAL A 244 7.71 -21.08 -2.14
CA VAL A 244 7.51 -19.64 -1.98
C VAL A 244 6.25 -19.26 -2.72
N ILE A 245 5.30 -18.67 -2.00
CA ILE A 245 4.06 -18.15 -2.55
C ILE A 245 4.20 -16.63 -2.66
N LYS A 246 3.92 -16.07 -3.84
CA LYS A 246 4.01 -14.62 -4.09
C LYS A 246 2.61 -14.06 -4.27
N SER A 247 2.30 -13.00 -3.54
CA SER A 247 1.08 -12.22 -3.71
C SER A 247 1.39 -10.75 -3.58
N SER A 248 0.41 -9.89 -3.88
CA SER A 248 0.50 -8.46 -3.62
C SER A 248 -0.74 -8.01 -2.88
N ASN A 249 -0.55 -7.09 -1.95
CA ASN A 249 -1.65 -6.43 -1.28
C ASN A 249 -1.32 -4.96 -1.02
N GLY A 250 -2.33 -4.10 -0.98
CA GLY A 250 -2.13 -2.67 -0.90
C GLY A 250 -3.40 -1.85 -0.68
N GLY A 251 -3.24 -0.54 -0.80
CA GLY A 251 -4.29 0.45 -0.69
C GLY A 251 -3.86 1.83 -1.18
N SER A 252 -4.60 2.86 -0.79
CA SER A 252 -4.42 4.25 -1.25
C SER A 252 -3.05 4.89 -0.94
N HIS A 253 -2.25 4.26 -0.09
CA HIS A 253 -0.94 4.77 0.35
C HIS A 253 0.24 3.93 -0.16
N GLY A 254 -0.01 2.79 -0.79
CA GLY A 254 1.04 1.90 -1.26
C GLY A 254 0.61 0.45 -1.34
N SER A 255 1.49 -0.36 -1.90
CA SER A 255 1.34 -1.80 -1.99
C SER A 255 2.68 -2.48 -1.74
N SER A 256 2.64 -3.73 -1.32
CA SER A 256 3.83 -4.56 -1.17
C SER A 256 3.61 -5.92 -1.84
N TYR A 257 4.70 -6.49 -2.34
CA TYR A 257 4.77 -7.91 -2.61
C TYR A 257 5.00 -8.66 -1.31
N TYR A 258 4.21 -9.71 -1.10
CA TYR A 258 4.35 -10.64 0.01
C TYR A 258 4.88 -11.97 -0.52
N TYR A 259 6.03 -12.38 0.00
CA TYR A 259 6.62 -13.69 -0.27
C TYR A 259 6.46 -14.55 0.99
N ILE A 260 5.63 -15.57 0.88
CA ILE A 260 5.15 -16.39 1.98
C ILE A 260 5.80 -17.76 1.87
N ILE A 261 6.53 -18.16 2.91
CA ILE A 261 7.31 -19.40 2.96
C ILE A 261 6.79 -20.23 4.14
N PRO A 262 5.81 -21.13 3.90
CA PRO A 262 5.21 -21.92 4.96
C PRO A 262 6.15 -23.04 5.43
N ASN A 263 6.15 -23.30 6.74
CA ASN A 263 6.72 -24.48 7.36
C ASN A 263 5.61 -25.23 8.10
N TYR A 264 4.93 -26.11 7.36
CA TYR A 264 3.79 -26.87 7.87
C TYR A 264 4.16 -27.82 9.02
N LYS A 265 5.43 -28.23 9.14
CA LYS A 265 5.87 -29.15 10.19
C LYS A 265 5.90 -28.47 11.56
N ASN A 266 6.30 -27.20 11.60
CA ASN A 266 6.40 -26.43 12.83
C ASN A 266 5.20 -25.51 13.08
N ASP A 267 4.20 -25.54 12.20
CA ASP A 267 3.09 -24.57 12.18
C ASP A 267 3.60 -23.11 12.17
N GLU A 268 4.63 -22.87 11.34
CA GLU A 268 5.31 -21.58 11.22
C GLU A 268 5.23 -21.04 9.79
N VAL A 269 5.27 -19.72 9.63
CA VAL A 269 5.39 -19.08 8.31
C VAL A 269 6.37 -17.92 8.38
N ALA A 270 7.29 -17.89 7.41
CA ALA A 270 8.13 -16.74 7.14
C ALA A 270 7.51 -15.88 6.04
N ILE A 271 7.46 -14.56 6.25
CA ILE A 271 6.84 -13.60 5.32
C ILE A 271 7.83 -12.47 5.06
N PHE A 272 8.17 -12.23 3.80
CA PHE A 272 8.85 -11.00 3.37
C PHE A 272 7.82 -10.06 2.75
N SER A 273 7.77 -8.81 3.21
CA SER A 273 7.03 -7.72 2.56
C SER A 273 8.00 -6.76 1.90
N ILE A 274 7.94 -6.68 0.58
CA ILE A 274 8.79 -5.83 -0.25
C ILE A 274 7.92 -4.71 -0.84
N PRO A 275 8.21 -3.42 -0.56
CA PRO A 275 7.47 -2.32 -1.13
C PRO A 275 7.43 -2.37 -2.66
N GLN A 276 6.23 -2.35 -3.22
CA GLN A 276 5.99 -2.32 -4.66
C GLN A 276 5.65 -0.89 -5.11
N SER A 277 4.74 -0.24 -4.39
CA SER A 277 4.38 1.16 -4.60
C SER A 277 4.30 1.88 -3.27
N TYR A 278 4.67 3.16 -3.24
CA TYR A 278 4.67 3.91 -1.99
C TYR A 278 4.38 5.38 -2.23
N ARG A 279 3.40 5.89 -1.49
CA ARG A 279 3.05 7.30 -1.45
C ARG A 279 3.76 7.98 -0.30
N LEU A 280 4.74 8.83 -0.61
CA LEU A 280 5.47 9.60 0.40
C LEU A 280 4.59 10.77 0.88
N ARG A 281 4.27 10.79 2.17
CA ARG A 281 3.40 11.78 2.81
C ARG A 281 4.21 12.77 3.63
N CYS A 282 4.88 13.70 2.96
CA CYS A 282 5.63 14.77 3.63
C CYS A 282 4.71 15.72 4.43
N ASP A 283 3.43 15.78 4.05
CA ASP A 283 2.38 16.51 4.77
C ASP A 283 2.06 15.91 6.14
N ASN A 284 2.57 14.74 6.50
CA ASN A 284 2.42 14.20 7.86
C ASN A 284 3.35 14.90 8.88
N PHE A 285 4.31 15.72 8.44
CA PHE A 285 5.25 16.44 9.30
C PHE A 285 4.76 17.86 9.66
N ILE A 286 3.44 18.05 9.82
CA ILE A 286 2.81 19.36 10.07
C ILE A 286 3.44 20.10 11.26
N ASP A 287 3.81 19.34 12.30
CA ASP A 287 4.40 19.89 13.54
C ASP A 287 5.91 20.12 13.44
N ASP A 288 6.58 19.62 12.40
CA ASP A 288 8.02 19.74 12.18
C ASP A 288 8.32 20.16 10.74
N LYS A 289 8.24 21.47 10.52
CA LYS A 289 8.50 22.08 9.21
C LYS A 289 9.88 21.75 8.64
N SER A 290 10.88 21.49 9.50
CA SER A 290 12.21 21.10 9.04
C SER A 290 12.15 19.73 8.37
N LYS A 291 11.52 18.75 9.02
CA LYS A 291 11.30 17.42 8.44
C LYS A 291 10.42 17.45 7.20
N GLU A 292 9.39 18.29 7.17
CA GLU A 292 8.57 18.48 5.97
C GLU A 292 9.43 18.96 4.78
N VAL A 293 10.28 19.96 5.00
CA VAL A 293 11.20 20.48 3.97
C VAL A 293 12.19 19.41 3.53
N ASP A 294 12.80 18.69 4.47
CA ASP A 294 13.77 17.62 4.16
C ASP A 294 13.12 16.47 3.37
N CYS A 295 11.90 16.08 3.74
CA CYS A 295 11.12 15.08 3.01
C CYS A 295 10.80 15.53 1.59
N ASN A 296 10.37 16.79 1.41
CA ASN A 296 10.09 17.35 0.09
C ASN A 296 11.35 17.44 -0.78
N ASN A 297 12.49 17.79 -0.19
CA ASN A 297 13.78 17.81 -0.88
C ASN A 297 14.18 16.40 -1.33
N PHE A 298 14.03 15.41 -0.46
CA PHE A 298 14.23 14.01 -0.81
C PHE A 298 13.32 13.59 -1.97
N TYR A 299 12.01 13.82 -1.87
CA TYR A 299 11.05 13.47 -2.93
C TYR A 299 11.46 14.07 -4.27
N LYS A 300 11.76 15.37 -4.29
CA LYS A 300 12.18 16.08 -5.48
C LYS A 300 13.46 15.49 -6.07
N SER A 301 14.46 15.18 -5.25
CA SER A 301 15.71 14.56 -5.71
C SER A 301 15.49 13.21 -6.40
N ILE A 302 14.54 12.40 -5.89
CA ILE A 302 14.19 11.12 -6.49
C ILE A 302 13.46 11.34 -7.83
N ILE A 303 12.50 12.26 -7.89
CA ILE A 303 11.77 12.58 -9.13
C ILE A 303 12.72 13.12 -10.21
N ASP A 304 13.64 14.01 -9.85
CA ASP A 304 14.63 14.58 -10.77
C ASP A 304 15.52 13.48 -11.34
N LYS A 305 15.97 12.53 -10.50
CA LYS A 305 16.84 11.41 -10.92
C LYS A 305 16.12 10.36 -11.77
N TYR A 306 14.89 9.98 -11.41
CA TYR A 306 14.23 8.79 -11.98
C TYR A 306 13.12 9.11 -12.99
N ASN A 307 12.55 10.31 -12.97
CA ASN A 307 11.46 10.75 -13.87
C ASN A 307 11.82 12.00 -14.69
N GLY A 308 13.09 12.42 -14.70
CA GLY A 308 13.54 13.60 -15.43
C GLY A 308 12.88 14.91 -14.97
N GLY A 309 12.46 14.99 -13.71
CA GLY A 309 11.86 16.18 -13.12
C GLY A 309 10.35 16.35 -13.38
N ASN A 310 9.70 15.41 -14.07
CA ASN A 310 8.24 15.43 -14.22
C ASN A 310 7.57 15.05 -12.90
N THR A 311 7.12 16.06 -12.15
CA THR A 311 6.38 15.86 -10.91
C THR A 311 4.98 15.33 -11.19
N THR A 312 4.63 14.19 -10.61
CA THR A 312 3.24 13.78 -10.46
C THR A 312 2.62 14.50 -9.26
N THR A 313 1.32 14.82 -9.32
CA THR A 313 0.60 15.53 -8.25
C THR A 313 0.46 14.70 -6.97
N ASP A 314 0.75 13.40 -7.04
CA ASP A 314 0.20 12.43 -6.10
C ASP A 314 1.23 11.90 -5.09
N THR A 315 2.43 12.49 -5.06
CA THR A 315 3.54 12.15 -4.13
C THR A 315 3.97 10.69 -4.13
N TRP A 316 3.72 9.98 -5.24
CA TRP A 316 4.18 8.61 -5.44
C TRP A 316 5.67 8.58 -5.77
N LEU A 317 6.40 7.73 -5.06
CA LEU A 317 7.76 7.42 -5.45
C LEU A 317 7.77 6.69 -6.81
N PRO A 318 8.70 7.01 -7.72
CA PRO A 318 8.79 6.32 -9.02
C PRO A 318 8.98 4.81 -8.88
N ASP A 319 8.29 4.03 -9.70
CA ASP A 319 8.38 2.55 -9.66
C ASP A 319 9.81 2.06 -9.94
N ASN A 320 10.54 2.74 -10.83
CA ASN A 320 11.94 2.45 -11.13
C ASN A 320 12.87 2.79 -9.96
N TYR A 321 12.52 3.76 -9.11
CA TYR A 321 13.25 4.01 -7.87
C TYR A 321 13.10 2.82 -6.91
N LEU A 322 11.87 2.40 -6.63
CA LEU A 322 11.60 1.26 -5.74
C LEU A 322 12.20 -0.04 -6.30
N SER A 323 12.07 -0.27 -7.61
CA SER A 323 12.67 -1.42 -8.29
C SER A 323 14.19 -1.38 -8.25
N SER A 324 14.82 -0.21 -8.36
CA SER A 324 16.28 -0.10 -8.24
C SER A 324 16.76 -0.44 -6.83
N ILE A 325 16.04 0.05 -5.82
CA ILE A 325 16.35 -0.22 -4.42
C ILE A 325 16.22 -1.70 -4.13
N TYR A 326 15.06 -2.29 -4.44
CA TYR A 326 14.71 -3.67 -4.11
C TYR A 326 14.99 -4.66 -5.25
N SER A 327 15.88 -4.31 -6.18
CA SER A 327 16.30 -5.15 -7.31
C SER A 327 16.80 -6.54 -6.89
N ASN A 328 17.34 -6.64 -5.68
CA ASN A 328 17.89 -7.87 -5.11
C ASN A 328 16.95 -8.60 -4.14
N ALA A 329 15.71 -8.14 -3.98
CA ALA A 329 14.78 -8.71 -3.02
C ALA A 329 14.55 -10.20 -3.29
N GLU A 330 14.30 -10.61 -4.53
CA GLU A 330 14.03 -12.03 -4.83
C GLU A 330 15.21 -12.95 -4.49
N ASN A 331 16.45 -12.49 -4.68
CA ASN A 331 17.64 -13.23 -4.26
C ASN A 331 17.71 -13.38 -2.73
N MET A 332 17.33 -12.33 -1.98
CA MET A 332 17.19 -12.40 -0.52
C MET A 332 16.11 -13.41 -0.12
N ILE A 333 14.93 -13.39 -0.73
CA ILE A 333 13.87 -14.39 -0.47
C ILE A 333 14.37 -15.82 -0.74
N LYS A 334 15.01 -16.05 -1.89
CA LYS A 334 15.51 -17.39 -2.27
C LYS A 334 16.61 -17.91 -1.36
N SER A 335 17.35 -17.03 -0.69
CA SER A 335 18.40 -17.42 0.26
C SER A 335 17.87 -17.92 1.61
N TYR A 336 16.57 -17.66 1.91
CA TYR A 336 15.95 -18.09 3.15
C TYR A 336 16.07 -19.59 3.34
N LYS A 337 16.52 -19.99 4.52
CA LYS A 337 16.57 -21.39 4.94
C LYS A 337 16.42 -21.53 6.44
N ILE A 338 15.79 -22.64 6.82
CA ILE A 338 15.82 -23.14 8.18
C ILE A 338 17.12 -23.92 8.33
N VAL A 339 17.89 -23.61 9.36
CA VAL A 339 19.09 -24.33 9.75
C VAL A 339 18.63 -25.46 10.65
N ASP A 340 18.76 -26.71 10.23
CA ASP A 340 18.57 -27.81 11.16
C ASP A 340 19.60 -27.64 12.28
N SER A 341 19.14 -27.49 13.52
CA SER A 341 20.04 -27.56 14.67
C SER A 341 20.68 -28.93 14.61
N VAL A 342 22.00 -28.99 14.39
CA VAL A 342 22.77 -30.23 14.53
C VAL A 342 22.46 -30.73 15.94
N LYS A 343 21.64 -31.78 16.01
CA LYS A 343 21.20 -32.38 17.27
C LYS A 343 22.36 -33.03 17.98
#